data_AF-A0A9P1PVC2-F1
#
_entry.id   AF-A0A9P1PVC2-F1
#
_cell.length_a   1.000
_cell.length_b   1.000
_cell.length_c   1.000
_cell.angle_alpha   90.00
_cell.angle_beta   90.00
_cell.angle_gamma   90.00
#
_symmetry.space_group_name_H-M   'P 1'
#
loop_
_entity.id
_entity.type
_entity.pdbx_description
1 polymer ?
#
loop_
_entity_poly.entity_id
_entity_poly.type
_entity_poly.pdbx_seq_one_letter_code
_entity_poly.pdbx_strand_id
1 'polypeptide(L)'
;MIVNHPISKDDKSAWLAKLGSGQLGVAKTYLHFLLAMIFISAATFFAVFADWNFWVIVLAMVIYAIYIFNVGRGLWCVSKIINNKALRILNKCVSVFSYFCGISAFIRAANLVLLYLQLQS
;
A
#
# COMPACT_ATOMS: atom_id res chain seq x y z
N MET A 1 4.46 3.16 -40.87
CA MET A 1 3.12 3.63 -40.48
C MET A 1 3.10 3.71 -38.97
N ILE A 2 3.10 4.91 -38.39
CA ILE A 2 3.02 5.09 -36.93
C ILE A 2 1.58 4.79 -36.55
N VAL A 3 1.36 3.65 -35.91
CA VAL A 3 0.04 3.27 -35.38
C VAL A 3 -0.15 4.09 -34.10
N ASN A 4 -0.67 5.31 -34.26
CA ASN A 4 -1.23 6.07 -33.15
C ASN A 4 -2.53 5.36 -32.75
N HIS A 5 -2.45 4.41 -31.81
CA HIS A 5 -3.65 4.03 -31.08
C HIS A 5 -4.10 5.26 -30.30
N PRO A 6 -5.29 5.84 -30.57
CA PRO A 6 -5.85 6.82 -29.68
C PRO A 6 -6.09 6.09 -28.35
N ILE A 7 -5.27 6.38 -27.34
CA ILE A 7 -5.52 5.95 -25.97
C ILE A 7 -6.91 6.47 -25.63
N SER A 8 -7.86 5.55 -25.52
CA SER A 8 -9.25 5.89 -25.24
C SER A 8 -9.26 6.70 -23.94
N LYS A 9 -9.89 7.87 -23.94
CA LYS A 9 -10.01 8.73 -22.74
C LYS A 9 -10.91 8.11 -21.64
N ASP A 10 -11.37 6.88 -21.86
CA ASP A 10 -12.19 6.07 -20.96
C ASP A 10 -11.47 4.82 -20.43
N ASP A 11 -10.13 4.82 -20.42
CA ASP A 11 -9.40 3.87 -19.58
C ASP A 11 -9.76 4.15 -18.11
N LYS A 12 -10.79 3.46 -17.61
CA LYS A 12 -11.21 3.46 -16.21
C LYS A 12 -9.97 3.21 -15.38
N SER A 13 -9.39 4.27 -14.82
CA SER A 13 -8.12 4.18 -14.11
C SER A 13 -8.19 3.05 -13.08
N ALA A 14 -7.17 2.19 -13.09
CA ALA A 14 -7.11 1.04 -12.20
C ALA A 14 -7.39 1.49 -10.76
N TRP A 15 -8.14 0.70 -10.00
CA TRP A 15 -8.62 1.10 -8.67
C TRP A 15 -7.48 1.55 -7.73
N LEU A 16 -6.29 0.96 -7.86
CA LEU A 16 -5.09 1.35 -7.11
C LEU A 16 -4.58 2.75 -7.51
N ALA A 17 -4.64 3.10 -8.80
CA ALA A 17 -4.30 4.44 -9.27
C ALA A 17 -5.31 5.49 -8.78
N LYS A 18 -6.60 5.14 -8.70
CA LYS A 18 -7.64 5.99 -8.09
C LYS A 18 -7.39 6.19 -6.59
N LEU A 19 -6.95 5.15 -5.89
CA LEU A 19 -6.56 5.22 -4.48
C LEU A 19 -5.37 6.18 -4.30
N GLY A 20 -4.26 5.93 -5.00
CA GLY A 20 -3.03 6.72 -4.88
C GLY A 20 -3.17 8.18 -5.31
N SER A 21 -4.06 8.49 -6.24
CA SER A 21 -4.35 9.87 -6.67
C SER A 21 -5.30 10.62 -5.74
N GLY A 22 -5.95 9.93 -4.79
CA GLY A 22 -6.95 10.50 -3.90
C GLY A 22 -8.35 10.64 -4.52
N GLN A 23 -8.57 10.12 -5.74
CA GLN A 23 -9.87 10.17 -6.42
C GLN A 23 -10.97 9.38 -5.70
N LEU A 24 -10.62 8.47 -4.79
CA LEU A 24 -11.59 7.73 -3.97
C LEU A 24 -12.18 8.56 -2.81
N GLY A 25 -11.59 9.70 -2.47
CA GLY A 25 -12.00 10.54 -1.34
C GLY A 25 -11.61 9.95 0.03
N VAL A 26 -11.93 10.68 1.11
CA VAL A 26 -11.45 10.37 2.47
C VAL A 26 -11.94 9.01 2.96
N ALA A 27 -13.27 8.81 2.99
CA ALA A 27 -13.88 7.64 3.61
C ALA A 27 -13.41 6.32 2.97
N LYS A 28 -13.41 6.25 1.63
CA LYS A 28 -12.93 5.05 0.91
C LYS A 28 -11.44 4.82 1.11
N THR A 29 -10.62 5.89 1.14
CA THR A 29 -9.19 5.74 1.40
C THR A 29 -8.92 5.20 2.81
N TYR A 30 -9.69 5.62 3.82
CA TYR A 30 -9.64 5.04 5.17
C TYR A 30 -10.14 3.60 5.24
N LEU A 31 -11.14 3.22 4.43
CA LEU A 31 -11.52 1.81 4.28
C LEU A 31 -10.35 0.98 3.74
N HIS A 32 -9.64 1.48 2.72
CA HIS A 32 -8.44 0.82 2.20
C HIS A 32 -7.29 0.77 3.22
N PHE A 33 -7.14 1.80 4.06
CA PHE A 33 -6.22 1.77 5.20
C PHE A 33 -6.56 0.64 6.18
N LEU A 34 -7.82 0.52 6.58
CA LEU A 34 -8.29 -0.56 7.45
C LEU A 34 -8.06 -1.93 6.81
N LEU A 35 -8.35 -2.08 5.53
CA LEU A 35 -8.10 -3.33 4.78
C LEU A 35 -6.61 -3.68 4.75
N ALA A 36 -5.72 -2.68 4.60
CA ALA A 36 -4.28 -2.93 4.64
C ALA A 36 -3.83 -3.44 6.03
N MET A 37 -4.38 -2.86 7.11
CA MET A 37 -4.12 -3.32 8.48
C MET A 37 -4.62 -4.75 8.71
N ILE A 38 -5.85 -5.05 8.29
CA ILE A 38 -6.41 -6.41 8.39
C ILE A 38 -5.57 -7.39 7.58
N PHE A 39 -5.16 -7.03 6.36
CA PHE A 39 -4.35 -7.88 5.49
C PHE A 39 -3.03 -8.26 6.15
N ILE A 40 -2.28 -7.29 6.68
CA ILE A 40 -0.98 -7.60 7.29
C ILE A 40 -1.12 -8.37 8.61
N SER A 41 -2.16 -8.09 9.41
CA SER A 41 -2.45 -8.87 10.62
C SER A 41 -2.81 -10.31 10.29
N ALA A 42 -3.67 -10.53 9.28
CA ALA A 42 -4.03 -11.86 8.82
C ALA A 42 -2.83 -12.60 8.23
N ALA A 43 -2.04 -11.96 7.36
CA ALA A 43 -0.85 -12.55 6.78
C ALA A 43 0.16 -12.96 7.87
N THR A 44 0.36 -12.12 8.89
CA THR A 44 1.26 -12.42 10.01
C THR A 44 0.73 -13.60 10.84
N PHE A 45 -0.58 -13.64 11.13
CA PHE A 45 -1.19 -14.73 11.87
C PHE A 45 -1.09 -16.05 11.09
N PHE A 46 -1.56 -16.08 9.84
CA PHE A 46 -1.56 -17.31 9.03
C PHE A 46 -0.16 -17.79 8.65
N ALA A 47 0.82 -16.90 8.48
CA ALA A 47 2.20 -17.31 8.24
C ALA A 47 2.75 -18.20 9.37
N VAL A 48 2.32 -17.96 10.62
CA VAL A 48 2.72 -18.75 11.80
C VAL A 48 1.95 -20.08 11.88
N PHE A 49 0.65 -20.08 11.55
CA PHE A 49 -0.19 -21.27 11.73
C PHE A 49 -0.22 -22.24 10.54
N ALA A 50 0.11 -21.78 9.35
CA ALA A 50 -0.06 -22.54 8.11
C ALA A 50 1.26 -22.79 7.36
N ASP A 51 2.41 -22.63 8.03
CA ASP A 51 3.76 -22.88 7.51
C ASP A 51 3.95 -22.37 6.08
N TRP A 52 3.65 -21.08 5.87
CA TRP A 52 3.71 -20.49 4.55
C TRP A 52 5.11 -20.61 3.94
N ASN A 53 5.14 -20.90 2.64
CA ASN A 53 6.39 -20.86 1.90
C ASN A 53 7.05 -19.47 2.06
N PHE A 54 8.35 -19.48 2.34
CA PHE A 54 9.16 -18.27 2.52
C PHE A 54 8.88 -17.18 1.46
N TRP A 55 8.87 -17.54 0.17
CA TRP A 55 8.66 -16.59 -0.92
C TRP A 55 7.25 -16.00 -0.92
N VAL A 56 6.26 -16.74 -0.42
CA VAL A 56 4.88 -16.26 -0.27
C VAL A 56 4.80 -15.21 0.84
N ILE A 57 5.53 -15.39 1.94
CA ILE A 57 5.63 -14.40 3.03
C ILE A 57 6.25 -13.10 2.51
N VAL A 58 7.39 -13.21 1.80
CA VAL A 58 8.06 -12.05 1.19
C VAL A 58 7.14 -11.33 0.21
N LEU A 59 6.46 -12.08 -0.67
CA LEU A 59 5.52 -11.51 -1.64
C LEU A 59 4.37 -10.78 -0.96
N ALA A 60 3.78 -11.35 0.10
CA ALA A 60 2.69 -10.73 0.86
C ALA A 60 3.15 -9.40 1.50
N MET A 61 4.37 -9.35 2.05
CA MET A 61 4.93 -8.12 2.63
C MET A 61 5.17 -7.04 1.58
N VAL A 62 5.64 -7.41 0.38
CA VAL A 62 5.84 -6.48 -0.74
C VAL A 62 4.51 -5.92 -1.26
N ILE A 63 3.50 -6.79 -1.43
CA ILE A 63 2.16 -6.36 -1.83
C ILE A 63 1.57 -5.40 -0.79
N TYR A 64 1.69 -5.73 0.50
CA TYR A 64 1.27 -4.84 1.58
C TYR A 64 1.98 -3.49 1.52
N ALA A 65 3.30 -3.48 1.33
CA ALA A 65 4.09 -2.24 1.25
C ALA A 65 3.60 -1.34 0.10
N ILE A 66 3.48 -1.90 -1.11
CA ILE A 66 2.97 -1.15 -2.27
C ILE A 66 1.56 -0.61 -1.99
N TYR A 67 0.71 -1.42 -1.37
CA TYR A 67 -0.66 -1.03 -1.10
C TYR A 67 -0.76 0.10 -0.06
N ILE A 68 -0.05 -0.01 1.07
CA ILE A 68 -0.06 1.01 2.13
C ILE A 68 0.58 2.33 1.67
N PHE A 69 1.55 2.29 0.74
CA PHE A 69 2.06 3.50 0.09
C PHE A 69 0.99 4.21 -0.75
N ASN A 70 0.18 3.47 -1.50
CA ASN A 70 -0.91 4.05 -2.28
C ASN A 70 -1.99 4.64 -1.38
N VAL A 71 -2.30 4.00 -0.25
CA VAL A 71 -3.18 4.58 0.78
C VAL A 71 -2.59 5.89 1.32
N GLY A 72 -1.32 5.88 1.71
CA GLY A 72 -0.62 7.06 2.23
C GLY A 72 -0.62 8.22 1.24
N ARG A 73 -0.31 7.94 -0.04
CA ARG A 73 -0.36 8.93 -1.12
C ARG A 73 -1.78 9.46 -1.35
N GLY A 74 -2.78 8.58 -1.32
CA GLY A 74 -4.19 8.95 -1.43
C GLY A 74 -4.61 9.92 -0.33
N LEU A 75 -4.33 9.60 0.93
CA LEU A 75 -4.64 10.47 2.07
C LEU A 75 -3.93 11.83 1.98
N TRP A 76 -2.68 11.83 1.50
CA TRP A 76 -1.94 13.07 1.27
C TRP A 76 -2.62 13.95 0.22
N CYS A 77 -2.98 13.39 -0.93
CA CYS A 77 -3.66 14.11 -2.00
C CYS A 77 -5.02 14.65 -1.53
N VAL A 78 -5.82 13.82 -0.86
CA VAL A 78 -7.14 14.23 -0.36
C VAL A 78 -7.01 15.29 0.73
N SER A 79 -5.95 15.28 1.55
CA SER A 79 -5.74 16.33 2.56
C SER A 79 -5.68 17.75 1.96
N LYS A 80 -5.22 17.88 0.71
CA LYS A 80 -5.07 19.18 0.03
C LYS A 80 -6.41 19.82 -0.34
N ILE A 81 -7.46 19.02 -0.50
CA ILE A 81 -8.80 19.49 -0.91
C ILE A 81 -9.77 19.66 0.27
N ILE A 82 -9.40 19.22 1.48
CA ILE A 82 -10.25 19.31 2.67
C ILE A 82 -10.18 20.71 3.28
N ASN A 83 -11.33 21.36 3.47
CA ASN A 83 -11.40 22.68 4.12
C ASN A 83 -11.20 22.61 5.64
N ASN A 84 -11.68 21.54 6.30
CA ASN A 84 -11.56 21.37 7.75
C ASN A 84 -10.08 21.16 8.17
N LYS A 85 -9.55 22.07 9.00
CA LYS A 85 -8.15 22.06 9.45
C LYS A 85 -7.77 20.80 10.25
N ALA A 86 -8.64 20.35 11.17
CA ALA A 86 -8.38 19.17 12.00
C ALA A 86 -8.29 17.90 11.14
N LEU A 87 -9.26 17.71 10.24
CA LEU A 87 -9.29 16.56 9.33
C LEU A 87 -8.11 16.58 8.34
N ARG A 88 -7.70 17.78 7.88
CA ARG A 88 -6.52 17.95 7.03
C ARG A 88 -5.24 17.49 7.73
N ILE A 89 -5.04 17.89 8.98
CA ILE A 89 -3.86 17.50 9.77
C ILE A 89 -3.88 15.99 10.02
N LEU A 90 -5.02 15.44 10.43
CA LEU A 90 -5.19 14.01 10.64
C LEU A 90 -4.80 13.19 9.40
N ASN A 91 -5.31 13.55 8.22
CA ASN A 91 -4.98 12.84 6.98
C ASN A 91 -3.49 12.91 6.64
N LYS A 92 -2.83 14.03 6.91
CA LYS A 92 -1.37 14.15 6.72
C LYS A 92 -0.60 13.27 7.70
N CYS A 93 -1.01 13.22 8.97
CA CYS A 93 -0.38 12.35 9.96
C CYS A 93 -0.53 10.87 9.60
N VAL A 94 -1.75 10.43 9.26
CA VAL A 94 -2.01 9.04 8.85
C VAL A 94 -1.29 8.70 7.55
N SER A 95 -1.19 9.65 6.62
CA SER A 95 -0.40 9.49 5.39
C SER A 95 1.07 9.22 5.72
N VAL A 96 1.71 10.06 6.53
CA VAL A 96 3.12 9.89 6.94
C VAL A 96 3.33 8.57 7.67
N PHE A 97 2.43 8.20 8.58
CA PHE A 97 2.49 6.91 9.27
C PHE A 97 2.39 5.73 8.28
N SER A 98 1.51 5.83 7.29
CA SER A 98 1.38 4.82 6.21
C SER A 98 2.68 4.66 5.42
N TYR A 99 3.40 5.75 5.14
CA TYR A 99 4.73 5.69 4.51
C TYR A 99 5.74 4.95 5.39
N PHE A 100 5.79 5.23 6.70
CA PHE A 100 6.68 4.51 7.62
C PHE A 100 6.35 3.01 7.70
N CYS A 101 5.05 2.65 7.71
CA CYS A 101 4.61 1.26 7.64
C CYS A 101 5.09 0.58 6.34
N GLY A 102 4.99 1.24 5.19
CA GLY A 102 5.48 0.69 3.91
C GLY A 102 6.99 0.50 3.88
N ILE A 103 7.76 1.49 4.36
CA ILE A 103 9.23 1.42 4.40
C ILE A 103 9.68 0.29 5.33
N SER A 104 9.10 0.22 6.54
CA SER A 104 9.44 -0.84 7.50
C SER A 104 9.10 -2.24 6.99
N ALA A 105 8.00 -2.40 6.24
CA ALA A 105 7.67 -3.67 5.58
C ALA A 105 8.74 -4.07 4.54
N PHE A 106 9.20 -3.14 3.71
CA PHE A 106 10.27 -3.43 2.75
C PHE A 106 11.59 -3.81 3.42
N ILE A 107 11.99 -3.07 4.47
CA ILE A 107 13.21 -3.39 5.22
C ILE A 107 13.12 -4.80 5.81
N ARG A 108 11.98 -5.16 6.41
CA ARG A 108 11.79 -6.49 6.98
C ARG A 108 11.81 -7.58 5.91
N ALA A 109 11.17 -7.36 4.77
CA ALA A 109 11.21 -8.30 3.65
C ALA A 109 12.64 -8.51 3.13
N ALA A 110 13.41 -7.43 2.96
CA ALA A 110 14.81 -7.50 2.53
C ALA A 110 15.69 -8.26 3.55
N ASN A 111 15.53 -7.98 4.84
CA ASN A 111 16.24 -8.70 5.90
C ASN A 111 15.90 -10.20 5.90
N LEU A 112 14.65 -10.55 5.65
CA LEU A 112 14.21 -11.94 5.57
C LEU A 112 14.91 -12.68 4.41
N VAL A 113 15.00 -12.04 3.24
CA VAL A 113 15.70 -12.57 2.07
C VAL A 113 17.20 -12.69 2.32
N LEU A 114 17.82 -11.68 2.92
CA LEU A 114 19.25 -11.74 3.26
C LEU A 114 19.55 -12.92 4.21
N LEU A 115 18.74 -13.07 5.26
CA LEU A 115 18.88 -14.16 6.22
C LEU A 115 18.72 -15.53 5.56
N TYR A 116 17.74 -15.67 4.67
CA TYR A 116 17.52 -16.91 3.92
C TYR A 116 18.73 -17.28 3.06
N LEU A 117 19.33 -16.30 2.37
CA LEU A 117 20.53 -16.52 1.55
C LEU A 117 21.75 -16.92 2.39
N GLN A 118 21.92 -16.30 3.57
CA GLN A 118 23.00 -16.64 4.50
C GLN A 118 22.87 -18.04 5.10
N LEU A 119 21.65 -18.53 5.29
CA LEU A 119 21.40 -19.89 5.79
C LEU A 119 21.63 -20.97 4.72
N GLN A 120 21.61 -20.59 3.45
CA GLN A 120 21.80 -21.50 2.31
C GLN A 120 23.25 -21.54 1.80
N SER A 121 24.10 -20.59 2.22
CA SER A 121 25.55 -20.54 1.95
C SER A 121 26.36 -21.33 2.97
#